data_AF-A0A1V4YTV9-F1
#
_entry.id   AF-A0A1V4YTV9-F1
#
_cell.length_a   1.000
_cell.length_b   1.000
_cell.length_c   1.000
_cell.angle_alpha   90.00
_cell.angle_beta   90.00
_cell.angle_gamma   90.00
#
_symmetry.space_group_name_H-M   'P 1'
#
loop_
_entity.id
_entity.type
_entity.pdbx_description
1 polymer ?
#
loop_
_entity_poly.entity_id
_entity_poly.type
_entity_poly.pdbx_seq_one_letter_code
_entity_poly.pdbx_strand_id
1 'polypeptide(L)'
;MGAKMYRKQLSEIGIEDMEIDVSSLEKAMETMQNLDDMETVLKKIRFNVHTDIRKVRVDYMKKMQELDEQLNKPKLFGRKRSPDEIIRKKKSVMKERKIKIKSYELIENMVDNYISQIEESRLYIKNHIQRKVK
;
A
#
# COMPACT_ATOMS: atom_id res chain seq x y z
N MET A 1 -6.13 -8.41 -0.92
CA MET A 1 -6.00 -8.30 -2.40
C MET A 1 -4.54 -8.46 -2.79
N GLY A 2 -4.20 -8.66 -4.07
CA GLY A 2 -2.80 -8.75 -4.51
C GLY A 2 -2.21 -7.36 -4.77
N ALA A 3 -0.91 -7.16 -4.54
CA ALA A 3 -0.20 -5.92 -4.85
C ALA A 3 -0.43 -5.44 -6.30
N LYS A 4 -0.53 -6.37 -7.25
CA LYS A 4 -0.84 -6.08 -8.67
C LYS A 4 -2.19 -5.36 -8.86
N MET A 5 -3.20 -5.68 -8.03
CA MET A 5 -4.52 -5.06 -8.11
C MET A 5 -4.46 -3.59 -7.71
N TYR A 6 -3.74 -3.25 -6.63
CA TYR A 6 -3.60 -1.85 -6.23
C TYR A 6 -2.83 -1.02 -7.25
N ARG A 7 -1.81 -1.59 -7.91
CA ARG A 7 -1.12 -0.89 -9.02
C ARG A 7 -2.08 -0.55 -10.15
N LYS A 8 -2.98 -1.47 -10.50
CA LYS A 8 -4.02 -1.24 -11.49
C LYS A 8 -4.99 -0.14 -11.03
N GLN A 9 -5.44 -0.19 -9.78
CA GLN A 9 -6.30 0.86 -9.22
C GLN A 9 -5.62 2.22 -9.26
N LEU A 10 -4.33 2.31 -8.94
CA LEU A 10 -3.57 3.56 -9.03
C LEU A 10 -3.50 4.10 -10.46
N SER A 11 -3.22 3.25 -11.46
CA SER A 11 -3.23 3.70 -12.86
C SER A 11 -4.60 4.16 -13.33
N GLU A 12 -5.68 3.60 -12.78
CA GLU A 12 -7.06 3.97 -13.15
C GLU A 12 -7.53 5.29 -12.52
N ILE A 13 -6.82 5.83 -11.52
CA ILE A 13 -7.14 7.15 -10.93
C ILE A 13 -6.87 8.28 -11.93
N GLY A 14 -5.95 8.07 -12.90
CA GLY A 14 -5.63 9.08 -13.91
C GLY A 14 -4.86 10.28 -13.36
N ILE A 15 -4.23 10.15 -12.18
CA ILE A 15 -3.52 11.25 -11.52
C ILE A 15 -2.28 11.72 -12.32
N GLU A 16 -1.66 10.82 -13.08
CA GLU A 16 -0.48 11.12 -13.90
C GLU A 16 -0.83 11.94 -15.14
N ASP A 17 -2.08 11.87 -15.60
CA ASP A 17 -2.59 12.58 -16.78
C ASP A 17 -3.38 13.85 -16.40
N MET A 18 -3.47 14.17 -15.10
CA MET A 18 -4.26 15.29 -14.62
C MET A 18 -3.54 16.63 -14.85
N GLU A 19 -4.22 17.54 -15.54
CA GLU A 19 -3.77 18.92 -15.70
C GLU A 19 -4.37 19.83 -14.63
N ILE A 20 -3.55 20.72 -14.07
CA ILE A 20 -4.00 21.74 -13.13
C ILE A 20 -4.46 22.98 -13.91
N ASP A 21 -5.76 23.12 -14.13
CA ASP A 21 -6.34 24.27 -14.84
C ASP A 21 -6.81 25.34 -13.86
N VAL A 22 -6.17 26.51 -13.91
CA VAL A 22 -6.49 27.69 -13.11
C VAL A 22 -6.79 28.94 -13.97
N SER A 23 -7.18 28.71 -15.23
CA SER A 23 -7.52 29.75 -16.21
C SER A 23 -8.68 30.64 -15.73
N SER A 24 -9.73 30.02 -15.17
CA SER A 24 -10.88 30.69 -14.55
C SER A 24 -11.10 30.23 -13.09
N LEU A 25 -11.92 30.96 -12.34
CA LEU A 25 -12.32 30.53 -10.99
C LEU A 25 -13.08 29.21 -11.02
N GLU A 26 -13.98 29.05 -11.99
CA GLU A 26 -14.75 27.82 -12.21
C GLU A 26 -13.82 26.63 -12.45
N LYS A 27 -12.83 26.78 -13.35
CA LYS A 27 -11.85 25.72 -13.65
C LYS A 27 -10.96 25.37 -12.47
N ALA A 28 -10.57 26.38 -11.69
CA ALA A 28 -9.82 26.18 -10.45
C ALA A 28 -10.62 25.39 -9.40
N MET A 29 -11.93 25.68 -9.27
CA MET A 29 -12.82 24.94 -8.36
C MET A 29 -13.08 23.51 -8.84
N GLU A 30 -13.30 23.31 -10.14
CA GLU A 30 -13.45 21.98 -10.74
C GLU A 30 -12.20 21.13 -10.51
N THR A 31 -11.01 21.70 -10.76
CA THR A 31 -9.73 21.04 -10.50
C THR A 31 -9.56 20.68 -9.03
N MET A 32 -9.93 21.57 -8.10
CA MET A 32 -9.92 21.27 -6.67
C MET A 32 -10.83 20.08 -6.31
N GLN A 33 -12.04 20.04 -6.85
CA GLN A 33 -12.97 18.93 -6.58
C GLN A 33 -12.40 17.60 -7.08
N ASN A 34 -11.83 17.58 -8.29
CA ASN A 34 -11.18 16.39 -8.85
C ASN A 34 -10.03 15.90 -7.95
N LEU A 35 -9.21 16.82 -7.42
CA LEU A 35 -8.13 16.49 -6.48
C LEU A 35 -8.66 15.87 -5.18
N ASP A 36 -9.77 16.37 -4.64
CA ASP A 36 -10.38 15.84 -3.42
C ASP A 36 -10.99 14.44 -3.63
N ASP A 37 -11.59 14.19 -4.80
CA ASP A 37 -12.11 12.88 -5.19
C ASP A 37 -10.98 11.86 -5.32
N MET A 38 -9.86 12.24 -5.97
CA MET A 38 -8.68 11.39 -6.08
C MET A 38 -8.06 11.08 -4.72
N GLU A 39 -7.91 12.08 -3.84
CA GLU A 39 -7.41 11.89 -2.48
C GLU A 39 -8.26 10.88 -1.70
N THR A 40 -9.58 10.95 -1.85
CA THR A 40 -10.53 10.04 -1.21
C THR A 40 -10.27 8.58 -1.63
N VAL A 41 -10.06 8.35 -2.92
CA VAL A 41 -9.71 7.01 -3.45
C VAL A 41 -8.34 6.56 -2.94
N LEU A 42 -7.34 7.44 -2.97
CA LEU A 42 -5.98 7.15 -2.48
C LEU A 42 -5.97 6.78 -0.99
N LYS A 43 -6.71 7.51 -0.14
CA LYS A 43 -6.85 7.19 1.29
C LYS A 43 -7.46 5.80 1.50
N LYS A 44 -8.45 5.41 0.69
CA LYS A 44 -9.04 4.06 0.72
C LYS A 44 -8.04 2.99 0.30
N ILE A 45 -7.26 3.24 -0.76
CA ILE A 45 -6.18 2.33 -1.19
C ILE A 45 -5.16 2.17 -0.07
N ARG A 46 -4.69 3.27 0.54
CA ARG A 46 -3.73 3.25 1.65
C ARG A 46 -4.21 2.37 2.81
N PHE A 47 -5.45 2.57 3.24
CA PHE A 47 -6.07 1.77 4.31
C PHE A 47 -6.09 0.27 3.97
N ASN A 48 -6.46 -0.07 2.73
CA ASN A 48 -6.52 -1.45 2.29
C ASN A 48 -5.12 -2.10 2.19
N VAL A 49 -4.12 -1.36 1.69
CA VAL A 49 -2.72 -1.79 1.66
C VAL A 49 -2.19 -2.08 3.06
N HIS A 50 -2.43 -1.19 4.03
CA HIS A 50 -2.06 -1.41 5.43
C HIS A 50 -2.72 -2.65 6.01
N THR A 51 -4.01 -2.86 5.72
CA THR A 51 -4.76 -4.02 6.17
C THR A 51 -4.18 -5.32 5.59
N ASP A 52 -3.86 -5.34 4.30
CA ASP A 52 -3.23 -6.49 3.64
C ASP A 52 -1.82 -6.76 4.19
N ILE A 53 -1.00 -5.73 4.47
CA ILE A 53 0.30 -5.89 5.14
C ILE A 53 0.13 -6.53 6.52
N ARG A 54 -0.82 -6.06 7.34
CA ARG A 54 -1.11 -6.65 8.65
C ARG A 54 -1.53 -8.12 8.52
N LYS A 55 -2.39 -8.44 7.56
CA LYS A 55 -2.80 -9.82 7.29
C LYS A 55 -1.60 -10.70 6.92
N VAL A 56 -0.72 -10.23 6.03
CA VAL A 56 0.52 -10.94 5.69
C VAL A 56 1.39 -11.17 6.94
N ARG A 57 1.53 -10.17 7.82
CA ARG A 57 2.29 -10.35 9.06
C ARG A 57 1.69 -11.45 9.96
N VAL A 58 0.37 -11.45 10.13
CA VAL A 58 -0.34 -12.46 10.93
C VAL A 58 -0.22 -13.86 10.31
N ASP A 59 -0.45 -13.99 9.00
CA ASP A 59 -0.39 -15.28 8.30
C ASP A 59 1.01 -15.92 8.42
N TYR A 60 2.06 -15.11 8.27
CA TYR A 60 3.43 -15.60 8.40
C TYR A 60 3.85 -15.86 9.85
N MET A 61 3.28 -15.14 10.82
CA MET A 61 3.46 -15.47 12.24
C MET A 61 2.88 -16.85 12.58
N LYS A 62 1.68 -17.17 12.08
CA LYS A 62 1.07 -18.50 12.23
C LYS A 62 1.93 -19.60 11.60
N LYS A 63 2.43 -19.39 10.38
CA LYS A 63 3.35 -20.32 9.72
C LYS A 63 4.62 -20.58 10.53
N MET A 64 5.15 -19.55 11.21
CA MET A 64 6.32 -19.69 12.08
C MET A 64 5.98 -20.52 13.32
N GLN A 65 4.83 -20.26 13.96
CA GLN A 65 4.35 -21.05 15.11
C GLN A 65 4.15 -22.53 14.75
N GLU A 66 3.57 -22.82 13.58
CA GLU A 66 3.42 -24.20 13.09
C GLU A 66 4.77 -24.92 12.89
N LEU A 67 5.81 -24.17 12.49
CA LEU A 67 7.17 -24.70 12.38
C LEU A 67 7.83 -24.89 13.75
N ASP A 68 7.52 -24.04 14.73
CA ASP A 68 7.95 -24.20 16.12
C ASP A 68 7.32 -25.44 16.76
N GLU A 69 6.02 -25.65 16.55
CA GLU A 69 5.32 -26.84 17.03
C GLU A 69 5.89 -28.15 16.46
N GLN A 70 6.37 -28.13 15.21
CA GLN A 70 7.03 -29.30 14.60
C GLN A 70 8.35 -29.68 15.29
N LEU A 71 9.05 -28.73 15.93
CA LEU A 71 10.23 -29.04 16.76
C LEU A 71 9.81 -29.73 18.06
N ASN A 72 8.69 -29.28 18.64
CA ASN A 72 8.27 -29.62 19.99
C ASN A 72 7.33 -30.84 20.09
N LYS A 73 6.72 -31.30 18.99
CA LYS A 73 5.79 -32.45 19.03
C LYS A 73 6.52 -33.79 19.22
N PRO A 74 6.08 -34.64 20.19
CA PRO A 74 6.58 -36.00 20.35
C PRO A 74 6.17 -36.88 19.15
N LYS A 75 7.05 -37.83 18.78
CA LYS A 75 6.86 -38.74 17.62
C LYS A 75 5.64 -39.62 17.84
N LEU A 76 4.52 -39.32 17.18
CA LEU A 76 3.42 -40.27 17.10
C LEU A 76 3.26 -40.84 15.68
N PHE A 77 3.40 -40.07 14.60
CA PHE A 77 3.36 -40.62 13.23
C PHE A 77 4.20 -39.79 12.23
N GLY A 78 5.26 -40.37 11.64
CA GLY A 78 6.01 -39.81 10.50
C GLY A 78 7.50 -39.46 10.74
N ARG A 79 8.27 -39.32 9.64
CA ARG A 79 9.67 -38.87 9.64
C ARG A 79 9.78 -37.46 10.25
N LYS A 80 10.47 -37.34 11.39
CA LYS A 80 10.77 -36.05 12.03
C LYS A 80 11.71 -35.28 11.10
N ARG A 81 11.31 -34.09 10.65
CA ARG A 81 12.23 -33.18 9.96
C ARG A 81 13.38 -32.85 10.89
N SER A 82 14.61 -32.81 10.38
CA SER A 82 15.75 -32.46 11.23
C SER A 82 15.61 -31.00 11.70
N PRO A 83 16.17 -30.64 12.87
CA PRO A 83 16.22 -29.26 13.32
C PRO A 83 16.74 -28.30 12.23
N ASP A 84 17.76 -28.73 11.47
CA ASP A 84 18.34 -27.95 10.37
C ASP A 84 17.37 -27.73 9.20
N GLU A 85 16.53 -28.72 8.88
CA GLU A 85 15.47 -28.56 7.87
C GLU A 85 14.42 -27.54 8.32
N ILE A 86 14.04 -27.56 9.60
CA ILE A 86 13.07 -26.61 10.14
C ILE A 86 13.66 -25.19 10.18
N ILE A 87 14.91 -25.03 10.60
CA ILE A 87 15.63 -23.75 10.56
C ILE A 87 15.70 -23.20 9.12
N ARG A 88 16.04 -24.05 8.13
CA ARG A 88 16.05 -23.66 6.72
C ARG A 88 14.67 -23.20 6.24
N LYS A 89 13.60 -23.90 6.63
CA LYS A 89 12.22 -23.51 6.29
C LYS A 89 11.81 -22.19 6.91
N LYS A 90 12.14 -21.96 8.19
CA LYS A 90 11.91 -20.67 8.85
C LYS A 90 12.57 -19.52 8.10
N LYS A 91 13.85 -19.68 7.69
CA LYS A 91 14.56 -18.68 6.87
C LYS A 91 13.84 -18.42 5.54
N SER A 92 13.35 -19.46 4.86
CA SER A 92 12.56 -19.31 3.62
C SER A 92 11.26 -18.53 3.86
N VAL A 93 10.50 -18.91 4.89
CA VAL A 93 9.24 -18.24 5.27
C VAL A 93 9.48 -16.76 5.59
N MET A 94 10.56 -16.43 6.30
CA MET A 94 10.94 -15.03 6.56
C MET A 94 11.29 -14.27 5.27
N LYS A 95 12.03 -14.90 4.35
CA LYS A 95 12.39 -14.29 3.05
C LYS A 95 11.15 -14.01 2.21
N GLU A 96 10.24 -14.98 2.11
CA GLU A 96 8.97 -14.84 1.42
C GLU A 96 8.10 -13.72 2.01
N ARG A 97 8.01 -13.66 3.35
CA ARG A 97 7.32 -12.56 4.05
C ARG A 97 7.88 -11.21 3.63
N LYS A 98 9.21 -11.06 3.65
CA LYS A 98 9.89 -9.81 3.30
C LYS A 98 9.60 -9.38 1.87
N ILE A 99 9.68 -10.31 0.91
CA ILE A 99 9.37 -10.04 -0.50
C ILE A 99 7.91 -9.60 -0.65
N LYS A 100 7.00 -10.32 0.00
CA LYS A 100 5.57 -10.02 -0.09
C LYS A 100 5.24 -8.65 0.51
N ILE A 101 5.74 -8.33 1.70
CA ILE A 101 5.55 -7.01 2.33
C ILE A 101 6.14 -5.90 1.46
N LYS A 102 7.37 -6.08 0.95
CA LYS A 102 8.03 -5.08 0.10
C LYS A 102 7.20 -4.70 -1.13
N SER A 103 6.45 -5.65 -1.71
CA SER A 103 5.57 -5.35 -2.84
C SER A 103 4.42 -4.40 -2.50
N TYR A 104 3.92 -4.44 -1.26
CA TYR A 104 2.90 -3.54 -0.74
C TYR A 104 3.50 -2.20 -0.30
N GLU A 105 4.69 -2.19 0.32
CA GLU A 105 5.40 -0.95 0.71
C GLU A 105 5.67 -0.06 -0.51
N LEU A 106 5.99 -0.63 -1.67
CA LEU A 106 6.11 0.15 -2.91
C LEU A 106 4.81 0.86 -3.29
N ILE A 107 3.65 0.24 -3.04
CA ILE A 107 2.34 0.82 -3.34
C ILE A 107 2.00 1.90 -2.33
N GLU A 108 2.24 1.65 -1.05
CA GLU A 108 2.10 2.64 0.02
C GLU A 108 2.89 3.91 -0.29
N ASN A 109 4.17 3.78 -0.66
CA ASN A 109 5.01 4.91 -1.03
C ASN A 109 4.45 5.70 -2.23
N MET A 110 3.94 5.01 -3.26
CA MET A 110 3.33 5.69 -4.42
C MET A 110 2.07 6.45 -3.99
N VAL A 111 1.21 5.83 -3.19
CA VAL A 111 -0.02 6.46 -2.67
C VAL A 111 0.32 7.70 -1.85
N ASP A 112 1.28 7.62 -0.94
CA ASP A 112 1.68 8.75 -0.10
C ASP A 112 2.29 9.88 -0.93
N ASN A 113 3.13 9.56 -1.92
CA ASN A 113 3.66 10.56 -2.85
C ASN A 113 2.54 11.30 -3.61
N TYR A 114 1.55 10.58 -4.12
CA TYR A 114 0.42 11.21 -4.81
C TYR A 114 -0.42 12.08 -3.89
N ILE A 115 -0.68 11.65 -2.64
CA ILE A 115 -1.39 12.47 -1.66
C ILE A 115 -0.62 13.78 -1.40
N SER A 116 0.70 13.72 -1.24
CA SER A 116 1.52 14.93 -1.07
C SER A 116 1.46 15.86 -2.29
N GLN A 117 1.52 15.33 -3.52
CA GLN A 117 1.38 16.14 -4.74
C GLN A 117 -0.01 16.79 -4.85
N ILE A 118 -1.07 16.10 -4.44
CA ILE A 118 -2.42 16.67 -4.36
C ILE A 118 -2.47 17.83 -3.35
N GLU A 119 -1.84 17.68 -2.18
CA GLU A 119 -1.79 18.74 -1.16
C GLU A 119 -1.04 19.99 -1.69
N GLU A 120 0.10 19.79 -2.35
CA GLU A 120 0.86 20.87 -2.99
C GLU A 120 0.04 21.57 -4.09
N SER A 121 -0.65 20.80 -4.93
CA SER A 121 -1.48 21.31 -6.02
C SER A 121 -2.67 22.13 -5.48
N ARG A 122 -3.33 21.65 -4.42
CA ARG A 122 -4.41 22.42 -3.76
C ARG A 122 -3.90 23.73 -3.17
N LEU A 123 -2.72 23.72 -2.55
CA LEU A 123 -2.10 24.94 -2.03
C LEU A 123 -1.83 25.95 -3.16
N TYR A 124 -1.30 25.49 -4.29
CA TYR A 124 -1.10 26.31 -5.49
C TYR A 124 -2.41 26.94 -5.98
N ILE A 125 -3.47 26.14 -6.17
CA ILE A 125 -4.77 26.62 -6.66
C ILE A 125 -5.36 27.65 -5.69
N LYS A 126 -5.34 27.37 -4.39
CA LYS A 126 -5.85 28.28 -3.34
C LYS A 126 -5.15 29.63 -3.38
N ASN A 127 -3.81 29.62 -3.49
CA ASN A 127 -3.02 30.85 -3.57
C ASN A 127 -3.34 31.65 -4.84
N HIS A 128 -3.59 30.98 -5.96
CA HIS A 128 -3.96 31.63 -7.22
C HIS A 128 -5.35 32.28 -7.16
N ILE A 129 -6.34 31.58 -6.60
CA ILE A 129 -7.68 32.13 -6.37
C ILE A 129 -7.61 33.37 -5.49
N GLN A 130 -6.88 33.31 -4.37
CA GLN A 130 -6.73 34.45 -3.45
C GLN A 130 -6.10 35.68 -4.10
N ARG A 131 -5.20 35.51 -5.06
CA ARG A 131 -4.60 36.62 -5.81
C ARG A 131 -5.57 37.28 -6.79
N LYS A 132 -6.51 36.53 -7.37
CA LYS A 132 -7.50 37.03 -8.34
C LYS A 132 -8.72 37.71 -7.70
N VAL A 133 -8.96 37.47 -6.40
CA VAL A 133 -10.13 38.00 -5.66
C VAL A 133 -9.77 39.26 -4.84
N LYS A 134 -8.51 39.71 -4.89
CA LYS A 134 -8.09 41.03 -4.37
C LYS A 134 -8.31 42.12 -5.41
#